data_AF-A0A355D9I0-F1
#
_entry.id   AF-A0A355D9I0-F1
#
_cell.length_a   1.000
_cell.length_b   1.000
_cell.length_c   1.000
_cell.angle_alpha   90.00
_cell.angle_beta   90.00
_cell.angle_gamma   90.00
#
_symmetry.space_group_name_H-M   'P 1'
#
loop_
_entity.id
_entity.type
_entity.pdbx_description
1 polymer ?
#
loop_
_entity_poly.entity_id
_entity_poly.type
_entity_poly.pdbx_seq_one_letter_code
_entity_poly.pdbx_strand_id
1 'polypeptide(L)'
;HSHIGIQEERKGFEGNDCNEMTEPVTPYLKALDAINPMDSTFHKALSVGITGVMVGPGSSNVVGGQFVFIKTHGRAIDNMVVLEPAAMKVAFGENPKSNYNDKDKMPTSRMSIAALLREELFEAQQYYKNKKNSQQSGNEDKDFNEEFRKECWLPVFDKKIPLKAHVHRADDILTAIRIAKQFGLKMTLDHCTEGHLIAEEIKESGFPAIIGPTLSVRNKIETQNMDFKTAGLLHKAGVKVAITTDHPVTRIQDLAICAGFAAKEGLGIDEGLKAITINAAEICNVSHRVGSIEVGKDADIAIFDGNPMEIFTKTLYTIIDGEVVYKPED
;
A
#
# COMPACT_ATOMS: atom_id res chain seq x y z
N HIS A 1 -2.87 -0.34 -3.25
CA HIS A 1 -2.31 0.80 -2.50
C HIS A 1 -3.08 2.03 -2.94
N SER A 2 -3.67 2.80 -2.04
CA SER A 2 -4.55 3.91 -2.41
C SER A 2 -4.56 4.98 -1.32
N HIS A 3 -4.96 6.18 -1.71
CA HIS A 3 -5.24 7.32 -0.82
C HIS A 3 -6.71 7.75 -0.91
N ILE A 4 -7.59 6.90 -1.47
CA ILE A 4 -9.03 7.14 -1.57
C ILE A 4 -9.64 7.52 -0.22
N GLY A 5 -10.47 8.57 -0.22
CA GLY A 5 -11.10 9.09 1.00
C GLY A 5 -10.19 9.86 1.94
N ILE A 6 -8.86 9.69 1.89
CA ILE A 6 -7.88 10.51 2.63
C ILE A 6 -7.50 11.75 1.80
N GLN A 7 -7.29 11.53 0.50
CA GLN A 7 -7.20 12.60 -0.47
C GLN A 7 -8.48 12.57 -1.30
N GLU A 8 -9.42 13.45 -0.94
CA GLU A 8 -10.70 13.57 -1.62
C GLU A 8 -10.51 13.98 -3.08
N GLU A 9 -11.48 13.60 -3.93
CA GLU A 9 -11.40 13.87 -5.37
C GLU A 9 -11.31 15.37 -5.70
N ARG A 10 -11.89 16.23 -4.84
CA ARG A 10 -11.83 17.68 -4.99
C ARG A 10 -10.55 18.22 -4.37
N LYS A 11 -9.74 18.92 -5.16
CA LYS A 11 -8.49 19.53 -4.71
C LYS A 11 -8.77 20.65 -3.70
N GLY A 12 -8.12 20.56 -2.54
CA GLY A 12 -8.10 21.56 -1.48
C GLY A 12 -7.15 21.12 -0.37
N PHE A 13 -6.77 22.04 0.51
CA PHE A 13 -6.04 21.68 1.74
C PHE A 13 -6.96 20.87 2.66
N GLU A 14 -8.24 21.26 2.71
CA GLU A 14 -9.30 20.74 3.55
C GLU A 14 -9.68 19.28 3.25
N GLY A 15 -9.40 18.81 2.02
CA GLY A 15 -9.70 17.43 1.59
C GLY A 15 -8.45 16.60 1.33
N ASN A 16 -7.29 17.01 1.86
CA ASN A 16 -6.02 16.30 1.63
C ASN A 16 -5.28 16.05 2.95
N ASP A 17 -5.71 15.00 3.64
CA ASP A 17 -5.12 14.53 4.90
C ASP A 17 -4.04 13.45 4.67
N CYS A 18 -3.51 13.35 3.45
CA CYS A 18 -2.67 12.24 3.01
C CYS A 18 -1.27 12.24 3.63
N ASN A 19 -0.74 13.41 4.00
CA ASN A 19 0.63 13.53 4.53
C ASN A 19 0.72 14.53 5.67
N GLU A 20 1.12 14.08 6.86
CA GLU A 20 1.49 14.92 7.99
C GLU A 20 2.93 15.43 7.82
N MET A 21 3.11 16.51 7.06
CA MET A 21 4.44 16.97 6.64
C MET A 21 5.17 17.84 7.68
N THR A 22 4.75 17.85 8.94
CA THR A 22 5.48 18.56 10.01
C THR A 22 6.59 17.72 10.64
N GLU A 23 6.47 16.40 10.68
CA GLU A 23 7.43 15.47 11.29
C GLU A 23 7.80 14.32 10.35
N PRO A 24 9.09 14.00 10.10
CA PRO A 24 9.49 12.96 9.15
C PRO A 24 9.19 11.53 9.60
N VAL A 25 8.90 11.33 10.90
CA VAL A 25 8.67 10.02 11.51
C VAL A 25 7.38 10.08 12.34
N THR A 26 6.28 9.57 11.77
CA THR A 26 4.93 9.64 12.35
C THR A 26 4.24 8.26 12.38
N PRO A 27 4.88 7.21 12.94
CA PRO A 27 4.35 5.83 12.87
C PRO A 27 3.02 5.63 13.61
N TYR A 28 2.71 6.49 14.58
CA TYR A 28 1.50 6.42 15.40
C TYR A 28 0.23 6.93 14.69
N LEU A 29 0.37 7.64 13.57
CA LEU A 29 -0.78 8.09 12.79
C LEU A 29 -1.48 6.91 12.11
N LYS A 30 -2.78 7.02 11.92
CA LYS A 30 -3.60 5.99 11.29
C LYS A 30 -4.36 6.56 10.10
N ALA A 31 -4.34 5.81 9.00
CA ALA A 31 -5.21 6.05 7.87
C ALA A 31 -6.69 6.13 8.25
N LEU A 32 -7.11 5.26 9.19
CA LEU A 32 -8.50 5.15 9.65
C LEU A 32 -9.10 6.51 10.03
N ASP A 33 -8.31 7.34 10.71
CA ASP A 33 -8.76 8.61 11.29
C ASP A 33 -9.00 9.71 10.24
N ALA A 34 -8.59 9.49 8.98
CA ALA A 34 -8.64 10.47 7.91
C ALA A 34 -9.49 10.05 6.71
N ILE A 35 -9.98 8.80 6.66
CA ILE A 35 -10.78 8.34 5.53
C ILE A 35 -12.19 8.92 5.64
N ASN A 36 -12.59 9.74 4.68
CA ASN A 36 -13.96 10.17 4.47
C ASN A 36 -14.73 9.15 3.61
N PRO A 37 -15.62 8.31 4.17
CA PRO A 37 -16.37 7.31 3.41
C PRO A 37 -17.37 7.93 2.42
N MET A 38 -17.69 9.21 2.58
CA MET A 38 -18.62 9.94 1.71
C MET A 38 -17.94 10.57 0.49
N ASP A 39 -16.62 10.41 0.33
CA ASP A 39 -15.95 10.79 -0.91
C ASP A 39 -16.59 10.04 -2.09
N SER A 40 -16.96 10.79 -3.13
CA SER A 40 -17.60 10.27 -4.33
C SER A 40 -16.74 9.23 -5.06
N THR A 41 -15.44 9.20 -4.80
CA THR A 41 -14.53 8.18 -5.31
C THR A 41 -14.94 6.75 -4.87
N PHE A 42 -15.54 6.56 -3.70
CA PHE A 42 -16.01 5.24 -3.28
C PHE A 42 -17.11 4.71 -4.20
N HIS A 43 -18.09 5.54 -4.56
CA HIS A 43 -19.11 5.17 -5.54
C HIS A 43 -18.48 4.89 -6.93
N LYS A 44 -17.46 5.65 -7.33
CA LYS A 44 -16.71 5.41 -8.56
C LYS A 44 -15.92 4.11 -8.55
N ALA A 45 -15.42 3.67 -7.40
CA ALA A 45 -14.79 2.37 -7.25
C ALA A 45 -15.82 1.24 -7.40
N LEU A 46 -17.00 1.40 -6.78
CA LEU A 46 -18.10 0.44 -6.91
C LEU A 46 -18.60 0.32 -8.35
N SER A 47 -18.68 1.42 -9.11
CA SER A 47 -19.17 1.38 -10.50
C SER A 47 -18.24 0.64 -11.48
N VAL A 48 -16.98 0.41 -11.08
CA VAL A 48 -16.00 -0.39 -11.85
C VAL A 48 -15.67 -1.74 -11.20
N GLY A 49 -16.45 -2.17 -10.21
CA GLY A 49 -16.27 -3.49 -9.59
C GLY A 49 -15.13 -3.60 -8.58
N ILE A 50 -14.61 -2.48 -8.04
CA ILE A 50 -13.57 -2.50 -7.00
C ILE A 50 -14.25 -2.56 -5.63
N THR A 51 -14.08 -3.69 -4.95
CA THR A 51 -14.76 -4.00 -3.67
C THR A 51 -13.91 -3.77 -2.43
N GLY A 52 -12.58 -3.76 -2.56
CA GLY A 52 -11.67 -3.61 -1.43
C GLY A 52 -10.39 -2.85 -1.79
N VAL A 53 -9.87 -2.08 -0.84
CA VAL A 53 -8.70 -1.21 -1.03
C VAL A 53 -7.84 -1.17 0.23
N MET A 54 -6.52 -1.12 0.01
CA MET A 54 -5.53 -0.86 1.06
C MET A 54 -5.19 0.64 1.07
N VAL A 55 -5.69 1.35 2.08
CA VAL A 55 -5.71 2.82 2.17
C VAL A 55 -4.75 3.30 3.25
N GLY A 56 -4.00 4.36 2.98
CA GLY A 56 -3.20 5.00 4.01
C GLY A 56 -2.32 6.15 3.56
N PRO A 57 -1.36 6.56 4.40
CA PRO A 57 -0.58 7.77 4.17
C PRO A 57 0.24 7.76 2.87
N GLY A 58 0.52 8.97 2.38
CA GLY A 58 1.38 9.22 1.23
C GLY A 58 2.85 8.95 1.51
N SER A 59 3.73 9.58 0.76
CA SER A 59 5.17 9.31 0.75
C SER A 59 6.02 10.52 1.13
N SER A 60 5.43 11.54 1.76
CA SER A 60 6.19 12.71 2.19
C SER A 60 7.10 12.42 3.37
N ASN A 61 6.77 11.44 4.21
CA ASN A 61 7.49 11.14 5.45
C ASN A 61 8.42 9.93 5.26
N VAL A 62 9.50 9.84 6.05
CA VAL A 62 10.32 8.62 6.12
C VAL A 62 9.50 7.47 6.69
N VAL A 63 8.72 7.75 7.74
CA VAL A 63 7.68 6.87 8.27
C VAL A 63 6.38 7.66 8.31
N GLY A 64 5.39 7.24 7.52
CA GLY A 64 4.16 8.02 7.30
C GLY A 64 2.96 7.63 8.16
N GLY A 65 3.04 6.49 8.86
CA GLY A 65 1.94 5.97 9.68
C GLY A 65 1.33 4.68 9.13
N GLN A 66 0.18 4.31 9.65
CA GLN A 66 -0.41 2.98 9.50
C GLN A 66 -1.48 2.97 8.40
N PHE A 67 -1.46 1.92 7.57
CA PHE A 67 -2.47 1.60 6.58
C PHE A 67 -3.63 0.80 7.20
N VAL A 68 -4.78 0.82 6.54
CA VAL A 68 -5.95 -0.03 6.80
C VAL A 68 -6.41 -0.70 5.51
N PHE A 69 -6.90 -1.93 5.58
CA PHE A 69 -7.64 -2.54 4.47
C PHE A 69 -9.13 -2.42 4.75
N ILE A 70 -9.86 -1.84 3.81
CA ILE A 70 -11.30 -1.62 3.90
C ILE A 70 -12.03 -2.17 2.68
N LYS A 71 -13.31 -2.47 2.85
CA LYS A 71 -14.26 -2.59 1.74
C LYS A 71 -14.66 -1.20 1.24
N THR A 72 -15.06 -1.10 -0.02
CA THR A 72 -15.39 0.19 -0.65
C THR A 72 -16.85 0.63 -0.46
N HIS A 73 -17.67 -0.17 0.23
CA HIS A 73 -19.05 0.16 0.55
C HIS A 73 -19.27 0.29 2.06
N GLY A 74 -19.91 1.39 2.45
CA GLY A 74 -20.28 1.68 3.83
C GLY A 74 -20.37 3.19 4.06
N ARG A 75 -21.01 3.58 5.16
CA ARG A 75 -21.11 4.99 5.57
C ARG A 75 -20.28 5.34 6.80
N ALA A 76 -20.03 4.35 7.65
CA ALA A 76 -19.18 4.46 8.83
C ALA A 76 -17.90 3.69 8.55
N ILE A 77 -16.75 4.33 8.71
CA ILE A 77 -15.46 3.74 8.37
C ILE A 77 -15.19 2.46 9.16
N ASP A 78 -15.59 2.40 10.43
CA ASP A 78 -15.43 1.23 11.30
C ASP A 78 -16.10 -0.03 10.73
N ASN A 79 -17.24 0.13 10.06
CA ASN A 79 -17.97 -0.99 9.44
C ASN A 79 -17.37 -1.43 8.10
N MET A 80 -16.48 -0.63 7.52
CA MET A 80 -15.80 -0.94 6.27
C MET A 80 -14.49 -1.70 6.50
N VAL A 81 -13.95 -1.69 7.74
CA VAL A 81 -12.65 -2.27 8.08
C VAL A 81 -12.66 -3.79 7.94
N VAL A 82 -11.62 -4.32 7.29
CA VAL A 82 -11.30 -5.75 7.21
C VAL A 82 -10.05 -6.08 8.03
N LEU A 83 -9.03 -5.21 7.99
CA LEU A 83 -7.77 -5.38 8.71
C LEU A 83 -7.19 -4.02 9.12
N GLU A 84 -6.97 -3.82 10.42
CA GLU A 84 -6.36 -2.62 11.00
C GLU A 84 -5.44 -2.96 12.20
N PRO A 85 -4.21 -2.43 12.27
CA PRO A 85 -3.47 -1.87 11.13
C PRO A 85 -3.17 -2.98 10.11
N ALA A 86 -3.04 -2.61 8.84
CA ALA A 86 -2.74 -3.54 7.74
C ALA A 86 -1.28 -3.49 7.28
N ALA A 87 -0.59 -2.34 7.42
CA ALA A 87 0.85 -2.17 7.19
C ALA A 87 1.37 -0.87 7.80
N MET A 88 2.69 -0.72 7.89
CA MET A 88 3.36 0.53 8.28
C MET A 88 4.02 1.19 7.07
N LYS A 89 3.64 2.43 6.73
CA LYS A 89 4.16 3.18 5.59
C LYS A 89 5.57 3.70 5.86
N VAL A 90 6.50 3.38 4.96
CA VAL A 90 7.82 4.01 4.90
C VAL A 90 8.10 4.50 3.49
N ALA A 91 8.93 5.53 3.33
CA ALA A 91 9.26 6.05 2.00
C ALA A 91 10.75 6.36 1.82
N PHE A 92 11.19 6.16 0.59
CA PHE A 92 12.54 6.43 0.10
C PHE A 92 12.50 7.37 -1.11
N GLY A 93 13.66 7.70 -1.65
CA GLY A 93 13.75 8.48 -2.89
C GLY A 93 13.54 9.98 -2.71
N GLU A 94 13.02 10.62 -3.76
CA GLU A 94 12.87 12.07 -3.87
C GLU A 94 11.81 12.63 -2.93
N ASN A 95 10.68 11.93 -2.75
CA ASN A 95 9.54 12.48 -2.03
C ASN A 95 9.87 12.92 -0.60
N PRO A 96 10.47 12.08 0.28
CA PRO A 96 10.79 12.55 1.63
C PRO A 96 11.81 13.68 1.63
N LYS A 97 12.87 13.58 0.83
CA LYS A 97 13.92 14.61 0.85
C LYS A 97 13.45 15.96 0.31
N SER A 98 12.53 15.99 -0.65
CA SER A 98 12.02 17.23 -1.23
C SER A 98 11.03 17.92 -0.29
N ASN A 99 10.16 17.17 0.39
CA ASN A 99 9.13 17.75 1.27
C ASN A 99 9.66 18.41 2.55
N TYR A 100 10.88 18.05 2.99
CA TYR A 100 11.55 18.67 4.14
C TYR A 100 12.69 19.62 3.75
N ASN A 101 13.10 19.65 2.47
CA ASN A 101 14.18 20.52 1.99
C ASN A 101 13.94 22.00 2.31
N ASP A 102 12.73 22.48 2.04
CA ASP A 102 12.38 23.90 2.20
C ASP A 102 11.96 24.24 3.65
N LYS A 103 12.11 23.29 4.58
CA LYS A 103 11.73 23.42 5.99
C LYS A 103 12.94 23.46 6.92
N ASP A 104 14.15 23.53 6.36
CA ASP A 104 15.42 23.42 7.09
C ASP A 104 15.45 22.20 8.04
N LYS A 105 14.79 21.11 7.63
CA LYS A 105 14.57 19.91 8.45
C LYS A 105 15.09 18.68 7.75
N MET A 106 15.66 17.75 8.52
CA MET A 106 16.02 16.43 8.03
C MET A 106 14.75 15.61 7.71
N PRO A 107 14.68 14.82 6.62
CA PRO A 107 15.74 14.51 5.66
C PRO A 107 15.85 15.45 4.44
N THR A 108 17.07 15.68 3.95
CA THR A 108 17.36 16.37 2.67
C THR A 108 18.21 15.52 1.72
N SER A 109 18.56 14.30 2.13
CA SER A 109 19.32 13.32 1.33
C SER A 109 18.79 11.89 1.51
N ARG A 110 19.07 11.00 0.54
CA ARG A 110 18.78 9.56 0.66
C ARG A 110 19.46 8.92 1.87
N MET A 111 20.66 9.39 2.21
CA MET A 111 21.39 8.93 3.40
C MET A 111 20.64 9.29 4.68
N SER A 112 20.13 10.53 4.80
CA SER A 112 19.35 10.94 5.96
C SER A 112 18.02 10.19 6.08
N ILE A 113 17.35 9.86 4.95
CA ILE A 113 16.15 9.01 4.96
C ILE A 113 16.49 7.65 5.57
N ALA A 114 17.55 7.01 5.06
CA ALA A 114 17.96 5.69 5.51
C ALA A 114 18.49 5.68 6.95
N ALA A 115 19.09 6.78 7.42
CA ALA A 115 19.55 6.93 8.80
C ALA A 115 18.36 7.07 9.76
N LEU A 116 17.42 7.97 9.46
CA LEU A 116 16.20 8.18 10.25
C LEU A 116 15.39 6.90 10.41
N LEU A 117 15.18 6.15 9.33
CA LEU A 117 14.45 4.89 9.41
C LEU A 117 15.20 3.85 10.27
N ARG A 118 16.53 3.78 10.16
CA ARG A 118 17.33 2.83 10.97
C ARG A 118 17.29 3.18 12.44
N GLU A 119 17.39 4.46 12.78
CA GLU A 119 17.32 4.95 14.16
C GLU A 119 15.95 4.59 14.76
N GLU A 120 14.86 4.93 14.07
CA GLU A 120 13.51 4.62 14.53
C GLU A 120 13.29 3.12 14.76
N LEU A 121 13.69 2.29 13.78
CA LEU A 121 13.58 0.83 13.88
C LEU A 121 14.50 0.24 14.96
N PHE A 122 15.67 0.83 15.19
CA PHE A 122 16.58 0.39 16.25
C PHE A 122 15.93 0.60 17.63
N GLU A 123 15.43 1.81 17.89
CA GLU A 123 14.74 2.13 19.14
C GLU A 123 13.48 1.27 19.33
N ALA A 124 12.67 1.14 18.28
CA ALA A 124 11.47 0.32 18.33
C ALA A 124 11.78 -1.18 18.56
N GLN A 125 12.90 -1.69 18.04
CA GLN A 125 13.33 -3.06 18.32
C GLN A 125 13.77 -3.23 19.79
N GLN A 126 14.46 -2.26 20.38
CA GLN A 126 14.82 -2.30 21.81
C GLN A 126 13.56 -2.30 22.67
N TYR A 127 12.61 -1.40 22.36
CA TYR A 127 11.32 -1.34 23.02
C TYR A 127 10.57 -2.68 22.94
N TYR A 128 10.47 -3.26 21.75
CA TYR A 128 9.83 -4.58 21.52
C TYR A 128 10.47 -5.69 22.38
N LYS A 129 11.81 -5.76 22.42
CA LYS A 129 12.53 -6.76 23.23
C LYS A 129 12.29 -6.56 24.73
N ASN A 130 12.34 -5.32 25.20
CA ASN A 130 12.10 -4.99 26.60
C ASN A 130 10.66 -5.35 27.02
N LYS A 131 9.66 -5.04 26.18
CA LYS A 131 8.25 -5.42 26.42
C LYS A 131 8.08 -6.94 26.53
N LYS A 132 8.64 -7.71 25.57
CA LYS A 132 8.57 -9.19 25.59
C LYS A 132 9.27 -9.79 26.83
N ASN A 133 10.42 -9.25 27.23
CA ASN A 133 11.14 -9.73 28.41
C ASN A 133 10.36 -9.47 29.71
N SER A 134 9.75 -8.28 29.83
CA SER A 134 8.90 -7.93 30.99
C SER A 134 7.73 -8.91 31.11
N GLN A 135 7.02 -9.18 30.01
CA GLN A 135 5.90 -10.14 29.96
C GLN A 135 6.32 -11.57 30.36
N GLN A 136 7.50 -12.04 29.94
CA GLN A 136 7.99 -13.38 30.29
C GLN A 136 8.44 -13.53 31.74
N SER A 137 8.88 -12.44 32.36
CA SER A 137 9.41 -12.45 33.73
C SER A 137 8.33 -12.56 34.83
N GLY A 138 7.05 -12.51 34.48
CA GLY A 138 5.92 -12.58 35.42
C GLY A 138 5.77 -11.35 36.33
N ASN A 139 6.63 -10.33 36.18
CA ASN A 139 6.48 -9.02 36.81
C ASN A 139 5.62 -8.14 35.90
N GLU A 140 4.34 -8.50 35.74
CA GLU A 140 3.42 -7.89 34.76
C GLU A 140 3.15 -6.39 34.97
N ASP A 141 3.53 -5.78 36.10
CA ASP A 141 2.95 -4.48 36.48
C ASP A 141 3.87 -3.46 37.16
N LYS A 142 5.21 -3.65 37.21
CA LYS A 142 6.05 -2.72 38.01
C LYS A 142 7.13 -1.89 37.31
N ASP A 143 7.68 -2.28 36.15
CA ASP A 143 8.86 -1.56 35.60
C ASP A 143 8.87 -1.30 34.09
N PHE A 144 7.85 -1.72 33.32
CA PHE A 144 7.81 -1.40 31.89
C PHE A 144 6.88 -0.22 31.60
N ASN A 145 7.45 0.91 31.20
CA ASN A 145 6.70 2.09 30.80
C ASN A 145 6.36 1.99 29.31
N GLU A 146 5.07 1.92 28.99
CA GLU A 146 4.63 1.89 27.60
C GLU A 146 4.91 3.23 26.89
N GLU A 147 5.49 3.14 25.70
CA GLU A 147 5.76 4.29 24.85
C GLU A 147 4.77 4.31 23.68
N PHE A 148 3.82 5.24 23.73
CA PHE A 148 2.77 5.38 22.71
C PHE A 148 3.31 5.40 21.27
N ARG A 149 4.44 6.09 21.03
CA ARG A 149 5.06 6.18 19.71
C ARG A 149 5.71 4.88 19.23
N LYS A 150 6.01 3.94 20.13
CA LYS A 150 6.65 2.66 19.81
C LYS A 150 5.68 1.47 19.76
N GLU A 151 4.51 1.58 20.37
CA GLU A 151 3.46 0.54 20.34
C GLU A 151 3.06 0.12 18.93
N CYS A 152 2.95 1.07 18.00
CA CYS A 152 2.59 0.81 16.60
C CYS A 152 3.59 -0.07 15.83
N TRP A 153 4.82 -0.25 16.34
CA TRP A 153 5.81 -1.14 15.73
C TRP A 153 5.74 -2.59 16.20
N LEU A 154 5.06 -2.87 17.32
CA LEU A 154 4.89 -4.23 17.82
C LEU A 154 4.34 -5.20 16.76
N PRO A 155 3.26 -4.91 16.03
CA PRO A 155 2.76 -5.79 14.97
C PRO A 155 3.74 -5.97 13.80
N VAL A 156 4.63 -5.00 13.56
CA VAL A 156 5.68 -5.08 12.53
C VAL A 156 6.76 -6.08 12.95
N PHE A 157 7.24 -6.00 14.20
CA PHE A 157 8.24 -6.94 14.75
C PHE A 157 7.67 -8.34 15.00
N ASP A 158 6.39 -8.45 15.38
CA ASP A 158 5.64 -9.72 15.41
C ASP A 158 5.41 -10.31 13.99
N LYS A 159 5.76 -9.56 12.92
CA LYS A 159 5.56 -9.92 11.50
C LYS A 159 4.09 -10.17 11.12
N LYS A 160 3.16 -9.58 11.87
CA LYS A 160 1.71 -9.58 11.59
C LYS A 160 1.39 -8.64 10.43
N ILE A 161 2.07 -7.50 10.36
CA ILE A 161 1.95 -6.54 9.27
C ILE A 161 3.32 -6.25 8.64
N PRO A 162 3.40 -5.97 7.32
CA PRO A 162 4.65 -5.62 6.67
C PRO A 162 4.95 -4.12 6.80
N LEU A 163 6.21 -3.77 6.54
CA LEU A 163 6.53 -2.43 6.05
C LEU A 163 5.99 -2.27 4.63
N LYS A 164 5.43 -1.11 4.32
CA LYS A 164 4.93 -0.73 3.00
C LYS A 164 5.84 0.34 2.43
N ALA A 165 6.82 -0.06 1.63
CA ALA A 165 7.94 0.81 1.26
C ALA A 165 7.72 1.47 -0.09
N HIS A 166 7.49 2.79 -0.10
CA HIS A 166 7.49 3.59 -1.32
C HIS A 166 8.90 3.70 -1.90
N VAL A 167 9.14 3.07 -3.04
CA VAL A 167 10.45 2.98 -3.69
C VAL A 167 10.33 3.10 -5.21
N HIS A 168 11.16 3.94 -5.82
CA HIS A 168 11.17 4.13 -7.28
C HIS A 168 12.46 3.61 -7.92
N ARG A 169 13.61 4.21 -7.59
CA ARG A 169 14.91 3.83 -8.16
C ARG A 169 15.45 2.51 -7.62
N ALA A 170 16.28 1.85 -8.41
CA ALA A 170 16.92 0.59 -8.05
C ALA A 170 17.74 0.68 -6.74
N ASP A 171 18.47 1.77 -6.51
CA ASP A 171 19.25 1.97 -5.28
C ASP A 171 18.38 2.23 -4.04
N ASP A 172 17.24 2.91 -4.20
CA ASP A 172 16.24 3.08 -3.14
C ASP A 172 15.59 1.73 -2.78
N ILE A 173 15.23 0.92 -3.79
CA ILE A 173 14.70 -0.45 -3.62
C ILE A 173 15.69 -1.33 -2.85
N LEU A 174 16.96 -1.37 -3.28
CA LEU A 174 18.00 -2.17 -2.63
C LEU A 174 18.28 -1.69 -1.21
N THR A 175 18.17 -0.38 -0.95
CA THR A 175 18.30 0.17 0.41
C THR A 175 17.16 -0.28 1.32
N ALA A 176 15.92 -0.23 0.84
CA ALA A 176 14.76 -0.72 1.57
C ALA A 176 14.90 -2.21 1.91
N ILE A 177 15.30 -3.05 0.93
CA ILE A 177 15.59 -4.48 1.13
C ILE A 177 16.66 -4.67 2.21
N ARG A 178 17.76 -3.90 2.16
CA ARG A 178 18.88 -4.00 3.11
C ARG A 178 18.44 -3.70 4.54
N ILE A 179 17.61 -2.67 4.73
CA ILE A 179 17.05 -2.30 6.04
C ILE A 179 16.08 -3.37 6.53
N ALA A 180 15.17 -3.86 5.67
CA ALA A 180 14.24 -4.93 6.05
C ALA A 180 14.98 -6.19 6.50
N LYS A 181 16.02 -6.61 5.77
CA LYS A 181 16.89 -7.75 6.14
C LYS A 181 17.63 -7.49 7.46
N GLN A 182 18.18 -6.27 7.65
CA GLN A 182 18.89 -5.89 8.89
C GLN A 182 18.03 -6.07 10.15
N PHE A 183 16.74 -5.75 10.09
CA PHE A 183 15.82 -5.86 11.23
C PHE A 183 14.94 -7.13 11.19
N GLY A 184 15.09 -7.99 10.18
CA GLY A 184 14.32 -9.22 10.03
C GLY A 184 12.83 -9.02 9.75
N LEU A 185 12.46 -7.94 9.06
CA LEU A 185 11.08 -7.49 8.85
C LEU A 185 10.48 -7.97 7.52
N LYS A 186 9.16 -8.08 7.46
CA LYS A 186 8.41 -8.24 6.18
C LYS A 186 8.29 -6.89 5.48
N MET A 187 8.26 -6.87 4.16
CA MET A 187 8.13 -5.65 3.36
C MET A 187 7.35 -5.88 2.07
N THR A 188 6.60 -4.88 1.62
CA THR A 188 6.12 -4.73 0.23
C THR A 188 6.90 -3.63 -0.45
N LEU A 189 7.30 -3.84 -1.70
CA LEU A 189 7.97 -2.84 -2.53
C LEU A 189 6.92 -2.10 -3.37
N ASP A 190 6.52 -0.93 -2.90
CA ASP A 190 5.48 -0.12 -3.52
C ASP A 190 6.07 0.76 -4.63
N HIS A 191 5.33 0.84 -5.74
CA HIS A 191 5.70 1.41 -7.03
C HIS A 191 6.78 0.62 -7.75
N CYS A 192 7.90 0.35 -7.07
CA CYS A 192 9.02 -0.48 -7.53
C CYS A 192 9.39 -0.18 -9.00
N THR A 193 9.46 1.12 -9.33
CA THR A 193 9.44 1.60 -10.72
C THR A 193 10.60 1.07 -11.56
N GLU A 194 11.80 1.03 -10.98
CA GLU A 194 13.00 0.45 -11.58
C GLU A 194 13.24 -1.01 -11.16
N GLY A 195 12.24 -1.69 -10.57
CA GLY A 195 12.40 -3.07 -10.13
C GLY A 195 12.78 -4.02 -11.27
N HIS A 196 12.34 -3.72 -12.50
CA HIS A 196 12.72 -4.49 -13.68
C HIS A 196 14.21 -4.47 -14.01
N LEU A 197 14.99 -3.53 -13.46
CA LEU A 197 16.45 -3.47 -13.62
C LEU A 197 17.21 -4.37 -12.64
N ILE A 198 16.55 -4.81 -11.57
CA ILE A 198 17.11 -5.57 -10.44
C ILE A 198 16.16 -6.71 -10.01
N ALA A 199 15.55 -7.36 -10.99
CA ALA A 199 14.49 -8.34 -10.76
C ALA A 199 14.98 -9.55 -9.95
N GLU A 200 16.22 -9.98 -10.16
CA GLU A 200 16.84 -11.09 -9.44
C GLU A 200 17.05 -10.73 -7.97
N GLU A 201 17.56 -9.53 -7.66
CA GLU A 201 17.75 -9.08 -6.28
C GLU A 201 16.41 -8.95 -5.53
N ILE A 202 15.35 -8.52 -6.23
CA ILE A 202 14.00 -8.50 -5.66
C ILE A 202 13.49 -9.93 -5.42
N LYS A 203 13.69 -10.84 -6.37
CA LYS A 203 13.32 -12.25 -6.20
C LYS A 203 14.04 -12.88 -5.01
N GLU A 204 15.34 -12.67 -4.88
CA GLU A 204 16.16 -13.15 -3.77
C GLU A 204 15.76 -12.52 -2.42
N SER A 205 15.18 -11.31 -2.43
CA SER A 205 14.67 -10.69 -1.20
C SER A 205 13.42 -11.40 -0.66
N GLY A 206 12.66 -12.07 -1.53
CA GLY A 206 11.38 -12.69 -1.20
C GLY A 206 10.23 -11.70 -0.99
N PHE A 207 10.43 -10.40 -1.21
CA PHE A 207 9.38 -9.39 -1.07
C PHE A 207 8.53 -9.25 -2.34
N PRO A 208 7.20 -9.11 -2.21
CA PRO A 208 6.34 -8.80 -3.33
C PRO A 208 6.48 -7.34 -3.78
N ALA A 209 6.05 -7.06 -5.02
CA ALA A 209 6.05 -5.72 -5.59
C ALA A 209 4.64 -5.28 -5.98
N ILE A 210 4.32 -4.02 -5.71
CA ILE A 210 3.07 -3.37 -6.13
C ILE A 210 3.43 -2.34 -7.18
N ILE A 211 3.08 -2.60 -8.44
CA ILE A 211 3.51 -1.80 -9.59
C ILE A 211 2.45 -0.78 -9.95
N GLY A 212 2.89 0.45 -10.19
CA GLY A 212 2.04 1.58 -10.54
C GLY A 212 2.23 2.77 -9.58
N PRO A 213 1.65 3.93 -9.87
CA PRO A 213 0.82 4.21 -11.05
C PRO A 213 1.69 4.25 -12.31
N THR A 214 1.20 3.67 -13.41
CA THR A 214 1.92 3.68 -14.70
C THR A 214 1.14 4.44 -15.77
N LEU A 215 -0.18 4.54 -15.63
CA LEU A 215 -1.03 5.40 -16.44
C LEU A 215 -1.00 6.84 -15.90
N SER A 216 0.19 7.44 -15.91
CA SER A 216 0.45 8.79 -15.40
C SER A 216 1.67 9.40 -16.09
N VAL A 217 1.84 10.71 -15.97
CA VAL A 217 3.05 11.39 -16.47
C VAL A 217 4.26 11.08 -15.59
N ARG A 218 5.44 10.92 -16.22
CA ARG A 218 6.73 10.80 -15.51
C ARG A 218 7.16 12.19 -15.04
N ASN A 219 6.77 12.58 -13.83
CA ASN A 219 6.97 13.93 -13.30
C ASN A 219 8.24 14.08 -12.43
N LYS A 220 8.97 13.00 -12.15
CA LYS A 220 10.17 12.96 -11.31
C LYS A 220 11.32 12.21 -11.98
N ILE A 221 12.57 12.54 -11.62
CA ILE A 221 13.76 11.87 -12.17
C ILE A 221 13.72 10.37 -11.83
N GLU A 222 13.37 10.00 -10.59
CA GLU A 222 13.24 8.62 -10.16
C GLU A 222 12.14 7.81 -10.86
N THR A 223 11.23 8.49 -11.58
CA THR A 223 10.16 7.86 -12.36
C THR A 223 10.46 7.77 -13.85
N GLN A 224 11.64 8.19 -14.30
CA GLN A 224 11.99 8.25 -15.72
C GLN A 224 11.88 6.90 -16.46
N ASN A 225 12.05 5.79 -15.74
CA ASN A 225 12.01 4.42 -16.27
C ASN A 225 10.66 3.72 -16.04
N MET A 226 9.62 4.47 -15.63
CA MET A 226 8.27 3.93 -15.41
C MET A 226 7.68 3.34 -16.69
N ASP A 227 7.34 2.05 -16.66
CA ASP A 227 6.84 1.32 -17.83
C ASP A 227 5.98 0.12 -17.40
N PHE A 228 4.93 -0.18 -18.17
CA PHE A 228 3.98 -1.28 -17.90
C PHE A 228 4.65 -2.66 -17.96
N LYS A 229 5.74 -2.81 -18.74
CA LYS A 229 6.52 -4.06 -18.80
C LYS A 229 7.13 -4.47 -17.45
N THR A 230 7.25 -3.54 -16.50
CA THR A 230 7.87 -3.79 -15.19
C THR A 230 7.20 -4.95 -14.46
N ALA A 231 5.86 -5.00 -14.49
CA ALA A 231 5.10 -6.07 -13.87
C ALA A 231 5.40 -7.44 -14.50
N GLY A 232 5.43 -7.52 -15.83
CA GLY A 232 5.72 -8.76 -16.56
C GLY A 232 7.15 -9.27 -16.33
N LEU A 233 8.14 -8.37 -16.31
CA LEU A 233 9.54 -8.73 -16.06
C LEU A 233 9.76 -9.25 -14.64
N LEU A 234 9.16 -8.61 -13.64
CA LEU A 234 9.22 -9.07 -12.25
C LEU A 234 8.49 -10.41 -12.06
N HIS A 235 7.30 -10.56 -12.66
CA HIS A 235 6.56 -11.82 -12.62
C HIS A 235 7.36 -12.96 -13.27
N LYS A 236 8.02 -12.71 -14.40
CA LYS A 236 8.87 -13.69 -15.09
C LYS A 236 10.07 -14.13 -14.24
N ALA A 237 10.63 -13.23 -13.43
CA ALA A 237 11.64 -13.56 -12.41
C ALA A 237 11.06 -14.30 -11.19
N GLY A 238 9.74 -14.49 -11.13
CA GLY A 238 9.03 -15.19 -10.07
C GLY A 238 8.67 -14.29 -8.87
N VAL A 239 8.67 -12.97 -9.03
CA VAL A 239 8.20 -12.02 -8.01
C VAL A 239 6.67 -11.97 -8.04
N LYS A 240 6.04 -12.01 -6.87
CA LYS A 240 4.59 -11.81 -6.76
C LYS A 240 4.27 -10.33 -6.97
N VAL A 241 3.41 -10.04 -7.96
CA VAL A 241 3.11 -8.68 -8.39
C VAL A 241 1.62 -8.37 -8.20
N ALA A 242 1.33 -7.17 -7.70
CA ALA A 242 0.01 -6.53 -7.81
C ALA A 242 0.10 -5.22 -8.60
N ILE A 243 -1.03 -4.77 -9.15
CA ILE A 243 -1.13 -3.49 -9.87
C ILE A 243 -1.85 -2.47 -8.99
N THR A 244 -1.43 -1.20 -9.08
CA THR A 244 -2.05 -0.10 -8.33
C THR A 244 -2.23 1.14 -9.21
N THR A 245 -3.30 1.89 -8.96
CA THR A 245 -3.51 3.23 -9.54
C THR A 245 -2.93 4.35 -8.68
N ASP A 246 -2.56 4.04 -7.43
CA ASP A 246 -2.08 5.02 -6.47
C ASP A 246 -3.01 6.23 -6.40
N HIS A 247 -4.33 5.95 -6.42
CA HIS A 247 -5.36 6.98 -6.46
C HIS A 247 -5.09 8.03 -5.39
N PRO A 248 -5.10 9.35 -5.73
CA PRO A 248 -5.65 9.92 -6.97
C PRO A 248 -4.68 10.14 -8.14
N VAL A 249 -3.45 9.61 -8.11
CA VAL A 249 -2.48 9.84 -9.21
C VAL A 249 -3.01 9.33 -10.56
N THR A 250 -3.44 8.08 -10.59
CA THR A 250 -4.33 7.53 -11.61
C THR A 250 -5.70 7.30 -10.96
N ARG A 251 -6.79 7.55 -11.68
CA ARG A 251 -8.13 7.40 -11.12
C ARG A 251 -8.38 5.93 -10.74
N ILE A 252 -9.15 5.69 -9.68
CA ILE A 252 -9.39 4.33 -9.20
C ILE A 252 -10.11 3.48 -10.25
N GLN A 253 -10.97 4.12 -11.06
CA GLN A 253 -11.71 3.53 -12.18
C GLN A 253 -10.81 2.87 -13.23
N ASP A 254 -9.57 3.35 -13.36
CA ASP A 254 -8.66 2.89 -14.40
C ASP A 254 -7.83 1.66 -13.95
N LEU A 255 -8.08 1.09 -12.76
CA LEU A 255 -7.30 -0.03 -12.22
C LEU A 255 -7.26 -1.25 -13.16
N ALA A 256 -8.43 -1.69 -13.64
CA ALA A 256 -8.50 -2.84 -14.55
C ALA A 256 -7.84 -2.54 -15.90
N ILE A 257 -7.92 -1.28 -16.37
CA ILE A 257 -7.24 -0.83 -17.58
C ILE A 257 -5.71 -0.84 -17.39
N CYS A 258 -5.20 -0.43 -16.23
CA CYS A 258 -3.78 -0.56 -15.90
C CYS A 258 -3.32 -2.02 -15.91
N ALA A 259 -4.14 -2.95 -15.39
CA ALA A 259 -3.86 -4.38 -15.47
C ALA A 259 -3.87 -4.90 -16.92
N GLY A 260 -4.78 -4.42 -17.76
CA GLY A 260 -4.83 -4.72 -19.19
C GLY A 260 -3.58 -4.27 -19.95
N PHE A 261 -3.07 -3.08 -19.65
CA PHE A 261 -1.79 -2.62 -20.20
C PHE A 261 -0.61 -3.49 -19.73
N ALA A 262 -0.53 -3.83 -18.44
CA ALA A 262 0.51 -4.74 -17.94
C ALA A 262 0.43 -6.13 -18.59
N ALA A 263 -0.78 -6.66 -18.77
CA ALA A 263 -1.04 -7.93 -19.45
C ALA A 263 -0.51 -7.91 -20.89
N LYS A 264 -0.82 -6.83 -21.63
CA LYS A 264 -0.34 -6.61 -23.00
C LYS A 264 1.19 -6.51 -23.07
N GLU A 265 1.84 -5.88 -22.09
CA GLU A 265 3.29 -5.67 -22.03
C GLU A 265 4.06 -6.83 -21.38
N GLY A 266 3.44 -8.02 -21.29
CA GLY A 266 4.13 -9.27 -20.96
C GLY A 266 3.77 -9.90 -19.61
N LEU A 267 2.84 -9.34 -18.83
CA LEU A 267 2.31 -10.01 -17.63
C LEU A 267 1.37 -11.18 -17.99
N GLY A 268 0.64 -11.07 -19.12
CA GLY A 268 -0.41 -12.03 -19.51
C GLY A 268 -1.76 -11.75 -18.85
N ILE A 269 -2.84 -12.23 -19.48
CA ILE A 269 -4.22 -11.93 -19.08
C ILE A 269 -4.55 -12.53 -17.70
N ASP A 270 -4.30 -13.82 -17.50
CA ASP A 270 -4.63 -14.50 -16.24
C ASP A 270 -3.90 -13.88 -15.04
N GLU A 271 -2.62 -13.57 -15.22
CA GLU A 271 -1.82 -12.94 -14.17
C GLU A 271 -2.20 -11.47 -13.99
N GLY A 272 -2.60 -10.76 -15.05
CA GLY A 272 -3.18 -9.42 -14.96
C GLY A 272 -4.40 -9.37 -14.05
N LEU A 273 -5.32 -10.34 -14.19
CA LEU A 273 -6.48 -10.46 -13.32
C LEU A 273 -6.09 -10.81 -11.88
N LYS A 274 -5.15 -11.75 -11.68
CA LYS A 274 -4.63 -12.09 -10.34
C LYS A 274 -3.97 -10.88 -9.66
N ALA A 275 -3.27 -10.04 -10.42
CA ALA A 275 -2.56 -8.86 -9.91
C ALA A 275 -3.49 -7.79 -9.34
N ILE A 276 -4.77 -7.79 -9.70
CA ILE A 276 -5.81 -6.91 -9.13
C ILE A 276 -6.83 -7.66 -8.26
N THR A 277 -6.61 -8.95 -7.99
CA THR A 277 -7.48 -9.79 -7.15
C THR A 277 -6.64 -10.55 -6.11
N ILE A 278 -6.35 -11.85 -6.33
CA ILE A 278 -5.75 -12.71 -5.32
C ILE A 278 -4.33 -12.30 -4.93
N ASN A 279 -3.48 -11.86 -5.86
CA ASN A 279 -2.14 -11.41 -5.53
C ASN A 279 -2.19 -10.16 -4.64
N ALA A 280 -3.09 -9.22 -4.95
CA ALA A 280 -3.29 -8.03 -4.13
C ALA A 280 -3.79 -8.41 -2.72
N ALA A 281 -4.74 -9.33 -2.62
CA ALA A 281 -5.27 -9.80 -1.34
C ALA A 281 -4.19 -10.51 -0.49
N GLU A 282 -3.33 -11.33 -1.10
CA GLU A 282 -2.22 -11.99 -0.42
C GLU A 282 -1.16 -10.99 0.05
N ILE A 283 -0.80 -10.02 -0.79
CA ILE A 283 0.15 -8.94 -0.43
C ILE A 283 -0.40 -8.09 0.72
N CYS A 284 -1.72 -7.90 0.78
CA CYS A 284 -2.40 -7.16 1.83
C CYS A 284 -2.75 -8.02 3.07
N ASN A 285 -2.36 -9.31 3.11
CA ASN A 285 -2.68 -10.27 4.19
C ASN A 285 -4.19 -10.50 4.45
N VAL A 286 -5.03 -10.36 3.44
CA VAL A 286 -6.49 -10.55 3.52
C VAL A 286 -7.02 -11.63 2.58
N SER A 287 -6.15 -12.42 1.96
CA SER A 287 -6.52 -13.49 1.01
C SER A 287 -7.35 -14.62 1.62
N HIS A 288 -7.43 -14.71 2.94
CA HIS A 288 -8.33 -15.63 3.64
C HIS A 288 -9.79 -15.18 3.61
N ARG A 289 -10.06 -13.90 3.29
CA ARG A 289 -11.40 -13.32 3.17
C ARG A 289 -11.77 -12.92 1.76
N VAL A 290 -10.84 -12.37 0.97
CA VAL A 290 -11.14 -11.78 -0.34
C VAL A 290 -10.14 -12.18 -1.43
N GLY A 291 -10.43 -11.82 -2.68
CA GLY A 291 -9.50 -11.93 -3.80
C GLY A 291 -9.68 -13.17 -4.69
N SER A 292 -10.56 -14.12 -4.34
CA SER A 292 -10.95 -15.24 -5.21
C SER A 292 -12.36 -15.73 -4.87
N ILE A 293 -12.99 -16.43 -5.80
CA ILE A 293 -14.29 -17.06 -5.60
C ILE A 293 -14.06 -18.49 -5.09
N GLU A 294 -14.01 -18.62 -3.76
CA GLU A 294 -13.76 -19.89 -3.06
C GLU A 294 -14.68 -19.99 -1.83
N VAL A 295 -15.06 -21.22 -1.45
CA VAL A 295 -15.92 -21.46 -0.28
C VAL A 295 -15.22 -20.92 0.99
N GLY A 296 -15.97 -20.16 1.79
CA GLY A 296 -15.49 -19.57 3.05
C GLY A 296 -14.95 -18.15 2.94
N LYS A 297 -14.83 -17.61 1.73
CA LYS A 297 -14.47 -16.20 1.49
C LYS A 297 -15.72 -15.32 1.46
N ASP A 298 -15.51 -14.02 1.70
CA ASP A 298 -16.54 -12.99 1.62
C ASP A 298 -17.11 -12.95 0.20
N ALA A 299 -18.43 -12.75 0.09
CA ALA A 299 -19.14 -12.69 -1.19
C ALA A 299 -18.98 -11.31 -1.86
N ASP A 300 -17.73 -10.93 -2.12
CA ASP A 300 -17.33 -9.70 -2.80
C ASP A 300 -17.10 -10.00 -4.29
N ILE A 301 -18.10 -9.73 -5.12
CA ILE A 301 -18.16 -10.20 -6.53
C ILE A 301 -18.49 -9.02 -7.45
N ALA A 302 -17.71 -8.86 -8.51
CA ALA A 302 -18.05 -7.97 -9.62
C ALA A 302 -18.42 -8.77 -10.87
N ILE A 303 -19.52 -8.41 -11.51
CA ILE A 303 -20.06 -9.07 -12.70
C ILE A 303 -19.89 -8.12 -13.88
N PHE A 304 -19.32 -8.61 -14.97
CA PHE A 304 -19.03 -7.83 -16.18
C PHE A 304 -19.63 -8.50 -17.42
N ASP A 305 -19.91 -7.72 -18.48
CA ASP A 305 -20.35 -8.23 -19.79
C ASP A 305 -19.20 -8.71 -20.69
N GLY A 306 -17.97 -8.69 -20.18
CA GLY A 306 -16.75 -9.05 -20.87
C GLY A 306 -15.54 -9.10 -19.94
N ASN A 307 -14.34 -9.03 -20.50
CA ASN A 307 -13.10 -8.97 -19.71
C ASN A 307 -12.93 -7.57 -19.09
N PRO A 308 -12.89 -7.42 -17.75
CA PRO A 308 -12.83 -6.11 -17.11
C PRO A 308 -11.58 -5.28 -17.47
N MET A 309 -10.53 -5.92 -18.01
CA MET A 309 -9.32 -5.23 -18.46
C MET A 309 -9.43 -4.60 -19.86
N GLU A 310 -10.60 -4.68 -20.50
CA GLU A 310 -10.88 -4.09 -21.81
C GLU A 310 -11.75 -2.84 -21.70
N ILE A 311 -11.50 -1.85 -22.56
CA ILE A 311 -12.12 -0.51 -22.48
C ILE A 311 -13.65 -0.54 -22.64
N PHE A 312 -14.18 -1.44 -23.46
CA PHE A 312 -15.62 -1.48 -23.77
C PHE A 312 -16.44 -2.31 -22.79
N THR A 313 -15.78 -3.01 -21.87
CA THR A 313 -16.45 -3.85 -20.87
C THR A 313 -17.18 -2.99 -19.85
N LYS A 314 -18.39 -3.40 -19.50
CA LYS A 314 -19.24 -2.75 -18.52
C LYS A 314 -19.37 -3.61 -17.27
N THR A 315 -19.31 -2.96 -16.11
CA THR A 315 -19.73 -3.55 -14.84
C THR A 315 -21.26 -3.63 -14.82
N LEU A 316 -21.80 -4.83 -14.70
CA LEU A 316 -23.24 -5.09 -14.57
C LEU A 316 -23.68 -5.03 -13.11
N TYR A 317 -22.86 -5.57 -12.20
CA TYR A 317 -23.15 -5.57 -10.77
C TYR A 317 -21.86 -5.54 -9.96
N THR A 318 -21.91 -4.88 -8.80
CA THR A 318 -20.90 -5.03 -7.74
C THR A 318 -21.61 -5.47 -6.48
N ILE A 319 -21.11 -6.56 -5.90
CA ILE A 319 -21.65 -7.23 -4.73
C ILE A 319 -20.59 -7.18 -3.64
N ILE A 320 -20.97 -6.78 -2.44
CA ILE A 320 -20.11 -6.79 -1.25
C ILE A 320 -20.86 -7.50 -0.13
N ASP A 321 -20.22 -8.48 0.52
CA ASP A 321 -20.84 -9.30 1.57
C ASP A 321 -22.18 -9.95 1.14
N GLY A 322 -22.34 -10.24 -0.15
CA GLY A 322 -23.55 -10.85 -0.70
C GLY A 322 -24.67 -9.85 -1.02
N GLU A 323 -24.48 -8.56 -0.77
CA GLU A 323 -25.43 -7.51 -1.10
C GLU A 323 -25.05 -6.78 -2.39
N VAL A 324 -26.03 -6.55 -3.28
CA VAL A 324 -25.82 -5.76 -4.49
C VAL A 324 -25.71 -4.28 -4.10
N VAL A 325 -24.50 -3.73 -4.21
CA VAL A 325 -24.17 -2.35 -3.81
C VAL A 325 -24.02 -1.40 -5.00
N TYR A 326 -24.02 -1.93 -6.23
CA TYR A 326 -24.06 -1.16 -7.47
C TYR A 326 -24.73 -1.96 -8.60
N LYS A 327 -25.53 -1.27 -9.40
CA LYS A 327 -25.98 -1.68 -10.74
C LYS A 327 -26.11 -0.41 -11.62
N PRO A 328 -25.93 -0.47 -12.95
CA PRO A 328 -25.92 0.70 -13.84
C PRO A 328 -27.20 1.56 -13.87
N GLU A 329 -28.31 1.03 -13.37
CA GLU A 329 -29.63 1.69 -13.40
C GLU A 329 -29.90 2.54 -12.14
N ASP A 330 -29.01 2.49 -11.14
CA ASP A 330 -29.06 3.28 -9.89
C ASP A 330 -28.15 4.52 -9.97
#